data_AF-A0A7C6V634-F1
#
_entry.id   AF-A0A7C6V634-F1
#
_cell.length_a   1.000
_cell.length_b   1.000
_cell.length_c   1.000
_cell.angle_alpha   90.00
_cell.angle_beta   90.00
_cell.angle_gamma   90.00
#
_symmetry.space_group_name_H-M   'P 1'
#
loop_
_entity.id
_entity.type
_entity.pdbx_description
1 polymer ?
#
loop_
_entity_poly.entity_id
_entity_poly.type
_entity_poly.pdbx_seq_one_letter_code
_entity_poly.pdbx_strand_id
1 'polypeptide(L)'
;LVAAGCFYLLAPAGRQQGYLTQTLASVEILSPELAAVRAGASVVATRGGELTVRAAPGMFTGPGAYRSNWTGVQVQLDKDTSTVNFGNVPYNSLRQLYALGLKHDLGSIAGRLCLEGNSIKGDLTNKTSLDLRDCKLILGGQVIPVGAIPARGTVHVAEKLPAVSPPTDPRMLLNALGVGQDIRPDNPFFRERSMLNEIVNGDFRRLTGVQFIGWHDGPAGILTTAGRTNRGRDIGLMLVKQTIPLDAAGRFYLPAGLLKPRTGDFLMPGQSPSPENNAINDQKVNLVYDLDDAGISRNFQIAALDIQYAKGQFNLPVEIYNHRDGRWEQLPDGGKRIGSAELSRYLSHNQVWLKTSGESRGPYPAWPGLAVEGVVS
;
A
#
# COMPACT_ATOMS: atom_id res chain seq x y z
N LEU A 1 -3.85 -57.55 9.44
CA LEU A 1 -3.89 -57.49 7.96
C LEU A 1 -5.22 -56.94 7.42
N VAL A 2 -6.39 -57.40 7.89
CA VAL A 2 -7.71 -56.91 7.45
C VAL A 2 -7.90 -55.40 7.72
N ALA A 3 -7.52 -54.89 8.89
CA ALA A 3 -7.63 -53.46 9.20
C ALA A 3 -6.73 -52.56 8.32
N ALA A 4 -5.50 -53.01 8.01
CA ALA A 4 -4.61 -52.31 7.09
C ALA A 4 -5.15 -52.32 5.64
N GLY A 5 -5.78 -53.42 5.23
CA GLY A 5 -6.51 -53.52 3.95
C GLY A 5 -7.70 -52.57 3.88
N CYS A 6 -8.49 -52.47 4.96
CA CYS A 6 -9.61 -51.53 5.04
C CYS A 6 -9.13 -50.07 5.05
N PHE A 7 -8.05 -49.72 5.76
CA PHE A 7 -7.47 -48.37 5.68
C PHE A 7 -6.93 -48.06 4.28
N TYR A 8 -6.27 -49.01 3.61
CA TYR A 8 -5.74 -48.80 2.26
C TYR A 8 -6.86 -48.68 1.21
N LEU A 9 -7.95 -49.42 1.36
CA LEU A 9 -9.10 -49.43 0.45
C LEU A 9 -10.11 -48.30 0.72
N LEU A 10 -10.26 -47.84 1.97
CA LEU A 10 -11.22 -46.80 2.37
C LEU A 10 -10.60 -45.41 2.55
N ALA A 11 -9.27 -45.28 2.75
CA ALA A 11 -8.60 -43.97 2.74
C ALA A 11 -8.78 -43.15 1.45
N PRO A 12 -8.96 -43.73 0.24
CA PRO A 12 -9.28 -42.96 -0.96
C PRO A 12 -10.61 -42.22 -0.90
N ALA A 13 -11.55 -42.64 -0.03
CA ALA A 13 -12.86 -42.02 0.10
C ALA A 13 -12.81 -40.65 0.83
N GLY A 14 -11.75 -40.39 1.62
CA GLY A 14 -11.52 -39.12 2.31
C GLY A 14 -10.48 -38.21 1.65
N ARG A 15 -9.84 -38.64 0.56
CA ARG A 15 -8.84 -37.83 -0.16
C ARG A 15 -9.54 -36.86 -1.10
N GLN A 16 -9.19 -35.57 -1.04
CA GLN A 16 -9.66 -34.60 -2.03
C GLN A 16 -9.34 -35.12 -3.43
N GLN A 17 -10.37 -35.36 -4.24
CA GLN A 17 -10.25 -36.02 -5.54
C GLN A 17 -9.87 -35.06 -6.69
N GLY A 18 -9.38 -33.86 -6.36
CA GLY A 18 -9.03 -32.79 -7.29
C GLY A 18 -7.83 -32.00 -6.78
N TYR A 19 -7.62 -30.79 -7.29
CA TYR A 19 -6.56 -29.91 -6.80
C TYR A 19 -7.06 -28.96 -5.69
N LEU A 20 -6.13 -28.48 -4.88
CA LEU A 20 -6.34 -27.32 -4.01
C LEU A 20 -5.44 -26.20 -4.52
N THR A 21 -6.03 -25.10 -4.95
CA THR A 21 -5.30 -23.87 -5.28
C THR A 21 -5.50 -22.86 -4.17
N GLN A 22 -4.41 -22.23 -3.73
CA GLN A 22 -4.44 -21.05 -2.89
C GLN A 22 -3.77 -19.90 -3.64
N THR A 23 -4.53 -18.85 -3.92
CA THR A 23 -4.05 -17.65 -4.63
C THR A 23 -4.03 -16.44 -3.71
N LEU A 24 -2.90 -15.77 -3.60
CA LEU A 24 -2.79 -14.45 -2.96
C LEU A 24 -2.56 -13.42 -4.05
N ALA A 25 -3.34 -12.33 -4.06
CA ALA A 25 -3.23 -11.30 -5.09
C ALA A 25 -3.24 -9.89 -4.53
N SER A 26 -2.32 -9.05 -4.98
CA SER A 26 -2.42 -7.60 -4.84
C SER A 26 -2.96 -7.03 -6.15
N VAL A 27 -4.01 -6.23 -6.03
CA VAL A 27 -4.68 -5.57 -7.13
C VAL A 27 -4.58 -4.08 -6.89
N GLU A 28 -4.05 -3.34 -7.85
CA GLU A 28 -4.00 -1.89 -7.85
C GLU A 28 -4.87 -1.36 -8.97
N ILE A 29 -6.00 -0.76 -8.62
CA ILE A 29 -6.93 -0.16 -9.57
C ILE A 29 -6.32 1.15 -10.05
N LEU A 30 -6.04 1.22 -11.35
CA LEU A 30 -5.44 2.40 -11.99
C LEU A 30 -6.54 3.31 -12.58
N SER A 31 -7.62 2.70 -13.06
CA SER A 31 -8.80 3.38 -13.59
C SER A 31 -10.03 2.46 -13.49
N PRO A 32 -11.26 2.93 -13.76
CA PRO A 32 -12.46 2.09 -13.77
C PRO A 32 -12.37 0.84 -14.66
N GLU A 33 -11.53 0.87 -15.70
CA GLU A 33 -11.41 -0.18 -16.71
C GLU A 33 -10.10 -0.98 -16.59
N LEU A 34 -9.19 -0.59 -15.70
CA LEU A 34 -7.83 -1.12 -15.67
C LEU A 34 -7.28 -1.28 -14.26
N ALA A 35 -6.78 -2.47 -13.95
CA ALA A 35 -6.05 -2.77 -12.73
C ALA A 35 -4.72 -3.47 -13.03
N ALA A 36 -3.67 -3.10 -12.31
CA ALA A 36 -2.44 -3.87 -12.25
C ALA A 36 -2.58 -4.98 -11.22
N VAL A 37 -2.19 -6.18 -11.59
CA VAL A 37 -2.37 -7.37 -10.74
C VAL A 37 -1.04 -8.07 -10.56
N ARG A 38 -0.73 -8.43 -9.31
CA ARG A 38 0.38 -9.29 -8.94
C ARG A 38 -0.15 -10.40 -8.05
N ALA A 39 0.09 -11.64 -8.41
CA ALA A 39 -0.39 -12.79 -7.67
C ALA A 39 0.67 -13.87 -7.50
N GLY A 40 0.58 -14.59 -6.40
CA GLY A 40 1.28 -15.85 -6.15
C GLY A 40 0.25 -16.94 -5.89
N ALA A 41 0.49 -18.13 -6.43
CA ALA A 41 -0.38 -19.27 -6.19
C ALA A 41 0.41 -20.52 -5.81
N SER A 42 -0.23 -21.32 -4.96
CA SER A 42 0.21 -22.64 -4.54
C SER A 42 -0.85 -23.64 -4.98
N VAL A 43 -0.47 -24.62 -5.79
CA VAL A 43 -1.36 -25.68 -6.28
C VAL A 43 -0.89 -27.01 -5.72
N VAL A 44 -1.74 -27.65 -4.91
CA VAL A 44 -1.51 -29.00 -4.39
C VAL A 44 -2.15 -30.01 -5.35
N ALA A 45 -1.31 -30.81 -5.99
CA ALA A 45 -1.74 -31.89 -6.87
C ALA A 45 -1.94 -33.17 -6.06
N THR A 46 -3.20 -33.53 -5.80
CA THR A 46 -3.55 -34.75 -5.05
C THR A 46 -3.44 -36.01 -5.89
N ARG A 47 -3.40 -35.89 -7.21
CA ARG A 47 -3.06 -36.95 -8.16
C ARG A 47 -1.83 -36.51 -8.93
N GLY A 48 -0.81 -37.35 -9.00
CA GLY A 48 0.33 -37.09 -9.86
C GLY A 48 -0.05 -37.12 -11.34
N GLY A 49 0.84 -36.65 -12.22
CA GLY A 49 0.62 -36.60 -13.67
C GLY A 49 0.89 -35.20 -14.24
N GLU A 50 -0.02 -34.72 -15.10
CA GLU A 50 0.09 -33.41 -15.71
C GLU A 50 -0.75 -32.38 -14.96
N LEU A 51 -0.19 -31.17 -14.82
CA LEU A 51 -0.87 -30.03 -14.24
C LEU A 51 -0.70 -28.84 -15.17
N THR A 52 -1.81 -28.33 -15.68
CA THR A 52 -1.82 -27.11 -16.50
C THR A 52 -2.45 -25.98 -15.70
N VAL A 53 -1.77 -24.85 -15.62
CA VAL A 53 -2.31 -23.63 -15.03
C VAL A 53 -2.27 -22.51 -16.05
N ARG A 54 -3.40 -21.86 -16.28
CA ARG A 54 -3.57 -20.77 -17.25
C ARG A 54 -3.86 -19.47 -16.51
N ALA A 55 -3.17 -18.40 -16.88
CA ALA A 55 -3.49 -17.06 -16.42
C ALA A 55 -4.67 -16.45 -17.18
N ALA A 56 -5.34 -15.50 -16.53
CA ALA A 56 -6.37 -14.68 -17.16
C ALA A 56 -5.80 -13.89 -18.37
N PRO A 57 -6.65 -13.46 -19.31
CA PRO A 57 -6.23 -12.60 -20.41
C PRO A 57 -5.49 -11.34 -19.93
N GLY A 58 -4.45 -10.92 -20.64
CA GLY A 58 -3.60 -9.77 -20.31
C GLY A 58 -2.55 -10.03 -19.23
N MET A 59 -2.41 -11.29 -18.79
CA MET A 59 -1.49 -11.68 -17.71
C MET A 59 -0.43 -12.68 -18.14
N PHE A 60 0.77 -12.48 -17.60
CA PHE A 60 1.88 -13.40 -17.67
C PHE A 60 1.92 -14.26 -16.40
N THR A 61 2.13 -15.57 -16.55
CA THR A 61 2.37 -16.50 -15.44
C THR A 61 3.63 -17.31 -15.69
N GLY A 62 4.35 -17.56 -14.60
CA GLY A 62 5.49 -18.43 -14.57
C GLY A 62 5.53 -19.27 -13.31
N PRO A 63 6.27 -20.38 -13.31
CA PRO A 63 6.57 -21.14 -12.11
C PRO A 63 7.32 -20.28 -11.07
N GLY A 64 6.97 -20.45 -9.80
CA GLY A 64 7.61 -19.77 -8.67
C GLY A 64 9.05 -20.25 -8.45
N ALA A 65 9.91 -19.35 -7.97
CA ALA A 65 11.32 -19.64 -7.77
C ALA A 65 11.55 -20.46 -6.48
N TYR A 66 11.68 -21.79 -6.61
CA TYR A 66 12.32 -22.63 -5.60
C TYR A 66 13.19 -23.73 -6.25
N ARG A 67 14.22 -24.13 -5.51
CA ARG A 67 15.41 -24.94 -5.88
C ARG A 67 15.14 -26.42 -6.26
N SER A 68 14.13 -26.74 -7.07
CA SER A 68 13.88 -28.11 -7.51
C SER A 68 14.02 -28.25 -9.03
N ASN A 69 14.71 -29.30 -9.49
CA ASN A 69 14.87 -29.69 -10.90
C ASN A 69 13.62 -29.40 -11.74
N TRP A 70 13.73 -28.41 -12.63
CA TRP A 70 12.66 -27.90 -13.50
C TRP A 70 12.35 -28.85 -14.68
N THR A 71 12.65 -30.13 -14.53
CA THR A 71 12.41 -31.12 -15.57
C THR A 71 10.91 -31.24 -15.79
N GLY A 72 10.46 -30.94 -17.00
CA GLY A 72 9.05 -31.05 -17.40
C GLY A 72 8.19 -29.82 -17.14
N VAL A 73 8.76 -28.64 -16.87
CA VAL A 73 7.99 -27.38 -16.83
C VAL A 73 8.08 -26.68 -18.18
N GLN A 74 6.94 -26.39 -18.80
CA GLN A 74 6.85 -25.60 -20.03
C GLN A 74 5.98 -24.38 -19.80
N VAL A 75 6.47 -23.21 -20.21
CA VAL A 75 5.70 -21.97 -20.23
C VAL A 75 5.34 -21.67 -21.68
N GLN A 76 4.05 -21.65 -21.99
CA GLN A 76 3.53 -21.25 -23.28
C GLN A 76 2.95 -19.85 -23.19
N LEU A 77 3.38 -18.98 -24.09
CA LEU A 77 2.84 -17.63 -24.25
C LEU A 77 2.04 -17.59 -25.55
N ASP A 78 0.74 -17.41 -25.44
CA ASP A 78 -0.14 -17.06 -26.56
C ASP A 78 -0.37 -15.55 -26.57
N LYS A 79 -1.03 -15.00 -27.60
CA LYS A 79 -1.16 -13.54 -27.80
C LYS A 79 -1.64 -12.78 -26.55
N ASP A 80 -2.64 -13.30 -25.85
CA ASP A 80 -3.26 -12.64 -24.70
C ASP A 80 -3.24 -13.47 -23.41
N THR A 81 -2.71 -14.70 -23.45
CA THR A 81 -2.73 -15.60 -22.29
C THR A 81 -1.41 -16.33 -22.14
N SER A 82 -1.05 -16.64 -20.91
CA SER A 82 0.09 -17.49 -20.60
C SER A 82 -0.37 -18.74 -19.86
N THR A 83 0.30 -19.85 -20.15
CA THR A 83 0.00 -21.17 -19.59
C THR A 83 1.29 -21.82 -19.10
N VAL A 84 1.26 -22.38 -17.89
CA VAL A 84 2.34 -23.20 -17.34
C VAL A 84 1.89 -24.65 -17.29
N ASN A 85 2.61 -25.51 -17.99
CA ASN A 85 2.42 -26.95 -17.97
C ASN A 85 3.50 -27.59 -17.12
N PHE A 86 3.10 -28.29 -16.06
CA PHE A 86 3.97 -29.15 -15.28
C PHE A 86 3.71 -30.60 -15.68
N GLY A 87 4.69 -31.23 -16.31
CA GLY A 87 4.74 -32.67 -16.56
C GLY A 87 5.29 -33.43 -15.35
N ASN A 88 4.94 -34.72 -15.26
CA ASN A 88 5.46 -35.64 -14.25
C ASN A 88 5.35 -35.13 -12.80
N VAL A 89 4.27 -34.44 -12.47
CA VAL A 89 3.98 -33.95 -11.11
C VAL A 89 3.82 -35.15 -10.19
N PRO A 90 4.60 -35.27 -9.10
CA PRO A 90 4.43 -36.37 -8.15
C PRO A 90 3.09 -36.30 -7.42
N TYR A 91 2.61 -37.46 -6.97
CA TYR A 91 1.46 -37.55 -6.09
C TYR A 91 1.68 -36.72 -4.82
N ASN A 92 0.66 -35.95 -4.41
CA ASN A 92 0.67 -35.13 -3.21
C ASN A 92 1.85 -34.14 -3.15
N SER A 93 2.07 -33.44 -4.27
CA SER A 93 3.13 -32.45 -4.40
C SER A 93 2.58 -31.04 -4.56
N LEU A 94 3.40 -30.06 -4.17
CA LEU A 94 3.12 -28.64 -4.29
C LEU A 94 3.77 -28.09 -5.56
N ARG A 95 3.06 -27.23 -6.27
CA ARG A 95 3.58 -26.37 -7.33
C ARG A 95 3.28 -24.93 -7.01
N GLN A 96 4.29 -24.08 -7.18
CA GLN A 96 4.16 -22.65 -6.95
C GLN A 96 4.23 -21.92 -8.28
N LEU A 97 3.44 -20.87 -8.41
CA LEU A 97 3.33 -20.03 -9.59
C LEU A 97 3.26 -18.58 -9.16
N TYR A 98 3.65 -17.69 -10.06
CA TYR A 98 3.33 -16.28 -9.97
C TYR A 98 2.56 -15.85 -11.21
N ALA A 99 1.78 -14.79 -11.09
CA ALA A 99 1.14 -14.11 -12.20
C ALA A 99 1.28 -12.61 -12.04
N LEU A 100 1.52 -11.90 -13.15
CA LEU A 100 1.63 -10.46 -13.21
C LEU A 100 1.05 -9.96 -14.52
N GLY A 101 0.40 -8.80 -14.50
CA GLY A 101 -0.12 -8.20 -15.72
C GLY A 101 -1.21 -7.18 -15.45
N LEU A 102 -1.92 -6.83 -16.52
CA LEU A 102 -3.05 -5.92 -16.47
C LEU A 102 -4.34 -6.72 -16.59
N LYS A 103 -5.32 -6.37 -15.76
CA LYS A 103 -6.65 -6.94 -15.79
C LYS A 103 -7.65 -5.84 -16.11
N HIS A 104 -8.48 -6.11 -17.10
CA HIS A 104 -9.61 -5.26 -17.46
C HIS A 104 -10.86 -5.65 -16.65
N ASP A 105 -11.83 -4.73 -16.61
CA ASP A 105 -13.19 -4.97 -16.11
C ASP A 105 -13.28 -5.41 -14.63
N LEU A 106 -12.29 -5.06 -13.81
CA LEU A 106 -12.39 -5.28 -12.36
C LEU A 106 -13.30 -4.24 -11.68
N GLY A 107 -13.54 -3.10 -12.34
CA GLY A 107 -14.23 -1.95 -11.79
C GLY A 107 -13.32 -1.10 -10.89
N SER A 108 -13.93 -0.18 -10.15
CA SER A 108 -13.23 0.74 -9.25
C SER A 108 -13.97 0.99 -7.95
N ILE A 109 -13.31 1.60 -6.99
CA ILE A 109 -13.95 2.34 -5.91
C ILE A 109 -14.21 3.75 -6.42
N ALA A 110 -15.48 4.05 -6.69
CA ALA A 110 -15.93 5.34 -7.16
C ALA A 110 -16.31 6.23 -5.99
N GLY A 111 -15.84 7.47 -5.98
CA GLY A 111 -16.14 8.41 -4.91
C GLY A 111 -15.16 9.56 -4.91
N ARG A 112 -15.52 10.62 -4.20
CA ARG A 112 -14.61 11.72 -3.87
C ARG A 112 -14.74 12.00 -2.40
N LEU A 113 -13.60 12.17 -1.76
CA LEU A 113 -13.53 12.59 -0.37
C LEU A 113 -13.28 14.10 -0.35
N CYS A 114 -13.81 14.78 0.65
CA CYS A 114 -13.66 16.21 0.84
C CYS A 114 -13.13 16.46 2.25
N LEU A 115 -12.06 17.26 2.34
CA LEU A 115 -11.53 17.77 3.58
C LEU A 115 -12.23 19.10 3.92
N GLU A 116 -12.95 19.14 5.03
CA GLU A 116 -13.66 20.31 5.52
C GLU A 116 -13.36 20.48 7.02
N GLY A 117 -12.78 21.63 7.39
CA GLY A 117 -12.21 21.83 8.71
C GLY A 117 -11.15 20.78 9.02
N ASN A 118 -11.36 19.99 10.06
CA ASN A 118 -10.53 18.84 10.40
C ASN A 118 -11.25 17.50 10.20
N SER A 119 -12.20 17.44 9.27
CA SER A 119 -12.94 16.21 8.96
C SER A 119 -12.81 15.83 7.49
N ILE A 120 -12.76 14.52 7.24
CA ILE A 120 -12.88 13.94 5.91
C ILE A 120 -14.29 13.41 5.74
N LYS A 121 -14.95 13.83 4.67
CA LYS A 121 -16.34 13.45 4.37
C LYS A 121 -16.48 13.00 2.93
N GLY A 122 -17.40 12.09 2.65
CA GLY A 122 -17.76 11.72 1.28
C GLY A 122 -18.30 10.31 1.19
N ASP A 123 -18.76 9.94 0.00
CA ASP A 123 -19.28 8.61 -0.26
C ASP A 123 -18.30 7.80 -1.11
N LEU A 124 -18.12 6.53 -0.75
CA LEU A 124 -17.36 5.56 -1.51
C LEU A 124 -18.28 4.45 -1.97
N THR A 125 -18.35 4.23 -3.28
CA THR A 125 -19.11 3.16 -3.91
C THR A 125 -18.17 2.12 -4.50
N ASN A 126 -18.30 0.88 -4.07
CA ASN A 126 -17.59 -0.25 -4.65
C ASN A 126 -18.23 -0.62 -6.01
N LYS A 127 -17.67 -0.18 -7.12
CA LYS A 127 -18.10 -0.57 -8.48
C LYS A 127 -17.42 -1.84 -8.99
N THR A 128 -16.66 -2.53 -8.14
CA THR A 128 -16.13 -3.86 -8.48
C THR A 128 -17.22 -4.93 -8.34
N SER A 129 -16.94 -6.12 -8.87
CA SER A 129 -17.76 -7.32 -8.62
C SER A 129 -17.37 -8.06 -7.34
N LEU A 130 -16.47 -7.51 -6.53
CA LEU A 130 -15.91 -8.15 -5.35
C LEU A 130 -16.59 -7.62 -4.09
N ASP A 131 -17.00 -8.51 -3.20
CA ASP A 131 -17.34 -8.13 -1.83
C ASP A 131 -16.06 -7.80 -1.08
N LEU A 132 -15.96 -6.58 -0.54
CA LEU A 132 -14.77 -6.10 0.16
C LEU A 132 -15.04 -6.04 1.66
N ARG A 133 -14.24 -6.74 2.45
CA ARG A 133 -14.22 -6.65 3.91
C ARG A 133 -13.08 -5.75 4.37
N ASP A 134 -13.26 -5.21 5.58
CA ASP A 134 -12.21 -4.52 6.33
C ASP A 134 -11.51 -3.43 5.48
N CYS A 135 -12.34 -2.64 4.79
CA CYS A 135 -11.89 -1.52 3.98
C CYS A 135 -11.39 -0.39 4.87
N LYS A 136 -10.31 0.25 4.45
CA LYS A 136 -9.66 1.34 5.17
C LYS A 136 -9.16 2.40 4.19
N LEU A 137 -9.10 3.64 4.66
CA LEU A 137 -8.38 4.72 4.00
C LEU A 137 -7.08 4.96 4.77
N ILE A 138 -6.00 5.13 4.03
CA ILE A 138 -4.70 5.51 4.57
C ILE A 138 -4.41 6.91 4.06
N LEU A 139 -4.31 7.86 4.98
CA LEU A 139 -3.92 9.23 4.70
C LEU A 139 -2.71 9.54 5.55
N GLY A 140 -1.55 9.73 4.91
CA GLY A 140 -0.35 10.14 5.63
C GLY A 140 0.08 9.22 6.77
N GLY A 141 -0.22 7.91 6.65
CA GLY A 141 0.04 6.92 7.69
C GLY A 141 -1.02 6.84 8.80
N GLN A 142 -2.00 7.72 8.82
CA GLN A 142 -3.22 7.52 9.60
C GLN A 142 -4.15 6.54 8.88
N VAL A 143 -4.75 5.64 9.64
CA VAL A 143 -5.73 4.67 9.16
C VAL A 143 -7.12 5.10 9.59
N ILE A 144 -8.01 5.25 8.63
CA ILE A 144 -9.42 5.55 8.84
C ILE A 144 -10.22 4.29 8.49
N PRO A 145 -10.89 3.64 9.46
CA PRO A 145 -11.69 2.46 9.18
C PRO A 145 -12.92 2.86 8.36
N VAL A 146 -13.21 2.11 7.29
CA VAL A 146 -14.41 2.28 6.47
C VAL A 146 -15.40 1.15 6.70
N GLY A 147 -14.90 -0.05 7.02
CA GLY A 147 -15.73 -1.24 7.24
C GLY A 147 -15.90 -2.08 5.98
N ALA A 148 -16.94 -2.91 5.91
CA ALA A 148 -17.21 -3.72 4.73
C ALA A 148 -17.99 -2.91 3.67
N ILE A 149 -17.63 -3.09 2.40
CA ILE A 149 -18.38 -2.53 1.27
C ILE A 149 -18.70 -3.67 0.31
N PRO A 150 -19.96 -4.19 0.31
CA PRO A 150 -20.34 -5.26 -0.60
C PRO A 150 -20.18 -4.81 -2.05
N ALA A 151 -20.15 -5.77 -2.99
CA ALA A 151 -20.12 -5.47 -4.41
C ALA A 151 -21.30 -4.55 -4.76
N ARG A 152 -21.03 -3.46 -5.49
CA ARG A 152 -22.00 -2.40 -5.86
C ARG A 152 -22.56 -1.60 -4.68
N GLY A 153 -22.09 -1.85 -3.46
CA GLY A 153 -22.48 -1.12 -2.26
C GLY A 153 -21.83 0.25 -2.15
N THR A 154 -22.41 1.10 -1.32
CA THR A 154 -21.90 2.43 -0.99
C THR A 154 -21.77 2.57 0.53
N VAL A 155 -20.76 3.30 0.97
CA VAL A 155 -20.54 3.66 2.37
C VAL A 155 -20.30 5.17 2.47
N HIS A 156 -20.85 5.76 3.52
CA HIS A 156 -20.62 7.16 3.87
C HIS A 156 -19.45 7.25 4.85
N VAL A 157 -18.47 8.08 4.52
CA VAL A 157 -17.32 8.41 5.37
C VAL A 157 -17.56 9.81 5.95
N ALA A 158 -17.46 9.94 7.27
CA ALA A 158 -17.54 11.22 7.97
C ALA A 158 -16.68 11.15 9.24
N GLU A 159 -15.38 11.33 9.06
CA GLU A 159 -14.39 11.04 10.10
C GLU A 159 -13.63 12.30 10.50
N LYS A 160 -13.42 12.48 11.80
CA LYS A 160 -12.67 13.62 12.33
C LYS A 160 -11.20 13.23 12.47
N LEU A 161 -10.33 14.04 11.88
CA LEU A 161 -8.89 13.88 11.99
C LEU A 161 -8.41 14.35 13.37
N PRO A 162 -7.50 13.60 14.02
CA PRO A 162 -6.88 14.01 15.27
C PRO A 162 -6.07 15.28 15.03
N ALA A 163 -6.02 16.16 16.03
CA ALA A 163 -5.29 17.43 15.93
C ALA A 163 -3.77 17.24 15.77
N VAL A 164 -3.25 16.13 16.32
CA VAL A 164 -1.84 15.71 16.26
C VAL A 164 -1.83 14.26 15.82
N SER A 165 -1.19 13.97 14.69
CA SER A 165 -0.86 12.58 14.32
C SER A 165 0.61 12.33 14.63
N PRO A 166 0.94 11.35 15.49
CA PRO A 166 2.34 11.00 15.71
C PRO A 166 2.95 10.54 14.38
N PRO A 167 4.24 10.81 14.13
CA PRO A 167 4.92 10.31 12.95
C PRO A 167 4.76 8.80 12.85
N THR A 168 4.28 8.34 11.70
CA THR A 168 3.83 6.96 11.54
C THR A 168 5.01 6.02 11.37
N ASP A 169 5.44 5.38 12.47
CA ASP A 169 6.26 4.18 12.45
C ASP A 169 5.57 3.10 11.58
N PRO A 170 6.27 2.47 10.62
CA PRO A 170 5.75 1.32 9.88
C PRO A 170 5.08 0.26 10.76
N ARG A 171 5.58 0.04 11.98
CA ARG A 171 4.95 -0.88 12.96
C ARG A 171 3.64 -0.33 13.49
N MET A 172 3.57 0.96 13.81
CA MET A 172 2.31 1.60 14.20
C MET A 172 1.26 1.55 13.09
N LEU A 173 1.68 1.76 11.83
CA LEU A 173 0.80 1.59 10.68
C LEU A 173 0.27 0.16 10.58
N LEU A 174 1.14 -0.85 10.68
CA LEU A 174 0.72 -2.26 10.68
C LEU A 174 -0.27 -2.60 11.80
N ASN A 175 -0.05 -2.06 13.00
CA ASN A 175 -0.99 -2.21 14.11
C ASN A 175 -2.32 -1.55 13.81
N ALA A 176 -2.32 -0.32 13.28
CA ALA A 176 -3.52 0.42 12.91
C ALA A 176 -4.29 -0.26 11.76
N LEU A 177 -3.59 -0.97 10.87
CA LEU A 177 -4.19 -1.79 9.82
C LEU A 177 -4.83 -3.09 10.35
N GLY A 178 -4.71 -3.38 11.65
CA GLY A 178 -5.36 -4.51 12.31
C GLY A 178 -4.64 -5.84 12.13
N VAL A 179 -3.44 -5.85 11.55
CA VAL A 179 -2.69 -7.09 11.30
C VAL A 179 -1.66 -7.43 12.38
N GLY A 180 -1.41 -6.53 13.33
CA GLY A 180 -0.51 -6.74 14.48
C GLY A 180 0.97 -6.88 14.11
N GLN A 181 1.82 -7.25 15.08
CA GLN A 181 3.29 -7.37 14.91
C GLN A 181 3.82 -8.81 14.81
N ASP A 182 3.06 -9.81 15.25
CA ASP A 182 3.58 -11.17 15.44
C ASP A 182 3.71 -11.93 14.11
N ILE A 183 4.94 -12.05 13.61
CA ILE A 183 5.32 -12.65 12.31
C ILE A 183 5.21 -14.18 12.25
N ARG A 184 4.70 -14.83 13.29
CA ARG A 184 4.58 -16.29 13.28
C ARG A 184 3.53 -16.76 12.27
N PRO A 185 3.78 -17.87 11.56
CA PRO A 185 2.83 -18.43 10.58
C PRO A 185 1.48 -18.88 11.15
N ASP A 186 1.38 -19.11 12.46
CA ASP A 186 0.14 -19.46 13.17
C ASP A 186 -0.73 -18.24 13.48
N ASN A 187 -0.22 -17.02 13.27
CA ASN A 187 -1.01 -15.81 13.35
C ASN A 187 -2.09 -15.79 12.25
N PRO A 188 -3.38 -15.58 12.58
CA PRO A 188 -4.46 -15.57 11.59
C PRO A 188 -4.31 -14.50 10.49
N PHE A 189 -3.56 -13.43 10.75
CA PHE A 189 -3.30 -12.32 9.83
C PHE A 189 -1.92 -12.39 9.15
N PHE A 190 -1.21 -13.52 9.26
CA PHE A 190 0.11 -13.69 8.65
C PHE A 190 0.12 -13.38 7.15
N ARG A 191 -0.94 -13.81 6.43
CA ARG A 191 -1.08 -13.59 4.98
C ARG A 191 -1.32 -12.13 4.66
N GLU A 192 -2.29 -11.51 5.33
CA GLU A 192 -2.62 -10.10 5.22
C GLU A 192 -1.38 -9.23 5.47
N ARG A 193 -0.64 -9.51 6.55
CA ARG A 193 0.58 -8.75 6.86
C ARG A 193 1.64 -8.87 5.77
N SER A 194 1.88 -10.08 5.28
CA SER A 194 2.86 -10.33 4.22
C SER A 194 2.51 -9.56 2.95
N MET A 195 1.22 -9.42 2.64
CA MET A 195 0.74 -8.66 1.48
C MET A 195 0.80 -7.14 1.69
N LEU A 196 0.62 -6.65 2.92
CA LEU A 196 0.77 -5.24 3.27
C LEU A 196 2.22 -4.77 3.31
N ASN A 197 3.20 -5.68 3.25
CA ASN A 197 4.62 -5.33 3.32
C ASN A 197 5.03 -4.33 2.23
N GLU A 198 4.44 -4.39 1.02
CA GLU A 198 4.70 -3.38 -0.03
C GLU A 198 4.13 -2.00 0.34
N ILE A 199 2.99 -1.93 1.02
CA ILE A 199 2.38 -0.66 1.48
C ILE A 199 3.21 -0.05 2.63
N VAL A 200 3.78 -0.90 3.48
CA VAL A 200 4.42 -0.50 4.74
C VAL A 200 5.92 -0.28 4.58
N ASN A 201 6.59 -1.14 3.82
CA ASN A 201 8.06 -1.20 3.67
C ASN A 201 8.50 -1.11 2.20
N GLY A 202 7.58 -1.05 1.24
CA GLY A 202 7.93 -0.87 -0.17
C GLY A 202 8.59 0.48 -0.41
N ASP A 203 9.41 0.55 -1.46
CA ASP A 203 10.11 1.75 -1.89
C ASP A 203 9.11 2.92 -1.92
N PHE A 204 9.43 4.01 -1.20
CA PHE A 204 8.59 5.18 -0.92
C PHE A 204 8.20 6.00 -2.17
N ARG A 205 7.89 5.35 -3.29
CA ARG A 205 7.28 5.96 -4.44
C ARG A 205 5.87 6.38 -4.06
N ARG A 206 5.80 7.55 -3.42
CA ARG A 206 4.69 8.51 -3.53
C ARG A 206 3.35 7.91 -3.10
N LEU A 207 3.19 7.57 -1.81
CA LEU A 207 1.84 7.47 -1.22
C LEU A 207 1.26 8.89 -1.17
N THR A 208 0.90 9.42 -2.33
CA THR A 208 0.28 10.73 -2.49
C THR A 208 -1.22 10.56 -2.39
N GLY A 209 -1.89 11.50 -1.72
CA GLY A 209 -3.33 11.46 -1.54
C GLY A 209 -3.82 10.37 -0.59
N VAL A 210 -5.10 10.04 -0.70
CA VAL A 210 -5.77 9.05 0.14
C VAL A 210 -5.69 7.68 -0.53
N GLN A 211 -5.10 6.69 0.14
CA GLN A 211 -5.03 5.33 -0.36
C GLN A 211 -6.17 4.49 0.22
N PHE A 212 -7.05 3.98 -0.63
CA PHE A 212 -8.02 2.96 -0.26
C PHE A 212 -7.36 1.59 -0.27
N ILE A 213 -7.67 0.78 0.75
CA ILE A 213 -7.42 -0.65 0.75
C ILE A 213 -8.67 -1.42 1.16
N GLY A 214 -8.82 -2.65 0.66
CA GLY A 214 -9.86 -3.57 1.10
C GLY A 214 -9.48 -5.02 0.79
N TRP A 215 -10.06 -5.96 1.54
CA TRP A 215 -9.78 -7.39 1.37
C TRP A 215 -10.95 -8.10 0.72
N HIS A 216 -10.69 -9.02 -0.19
CA HIS A 216 -11.69 -9.96 -0.69
C HIS A 216 -11.26 -11.40 -0.39
N ASP A 217 -12.14 -12.17 0.24
CA ASP A 217 -11.97 -13.61 0.41
C ASP A 217 -12.66 -14.33 -0.75
N GLY A 218 -11.88 -14.94 -1.63
CA GLY A 218 -12.42 -15.62 -2.79
C GLY A 218 -11.44 -15.77 -3.94
N PRO A 219 -11.80 -16.60 -4.93
CA PRO A 219 -10.97 -16.83 -6.10
C PRO A 219 -10.77 -15.53 -6.88
N ALA A 220 -9.53 -15.27 -7.26
CA ALA A 220 -9.17 -14.02 -7.92
C ALA A 220 -9.56 -13.98 -9.42
N GLY A 221 -9.90 -15.14 -9.98
CA GLY A 221 -10.04 -15.31 -11.43
C GLY A 221 -8.76 -14.91 -12.16
N ILE A 222 -7.60 -15.08 -11.53
CA ILE A 222 -6.27 -14.72 -12.07
C ILE A 222 -5.59 -15.95 -12.66
N LEU A 223 -5.69 -17.09 -11.96
CA LEU A 223 -5.15 -18.37 -12.38
C LEU A 223 -6.26 -19.38 -12.40
N THR A 224 -6.26 -20.21 -13.43
CA THR A 224 -7.21 -21.32 -13.59
C THR A 224 -6.41 -22.60 -13.78
N THR A 225 -6.65 -23.57 -12.91
CA THR A 225 -6.04 -24.89 -13.03
C THR A 225 -6.89 -25.75 -13.95
N ALA A 226 -6.35 -26.11 -15.11
CA ALA A 226 -6.98 -27.02 -16.05
C ALA A 226 -6.71 -28.49 -15.63
N GLY A 227 -7.76 -29.31 -15.63
CA GLY A 227 -7.67 -30.74 -15.29
C GLY A 227 -9.04 -31.42 -15.37
N ARG A 228 -9.07 -32.74 -15.60
CA ARG A 228 -10.25 -33.57 -15.92
C ARG A 228 -11.34 -33.68 -14.83
N THR A 229 -11.30 -32.90 -13.76
CA THR A 229 -12.26 -33.04 -12.65
C THR A 229 -12.72 -31.68 -12.15
N ASN A 230 -14.03 -31.41 -12.24
CA ASN A 230 -14.75 -30.30 -11.60
C ASN A 230 -14.76 -30.37 -10.05
N ARG A 231 -13.78 -31.05 -9.44
CA ARG A 231 -13.67 -31.30 -7.99
C ARG A 231 -12.53 -30.50 -7.33
N GLY A 232 -11.96 -29.53 -8.04
CA GLY A 232 -10.95 -28.64 -7.49
C GLY A 232 -11.57 -27.54 -6.60
N ARG A 233 -10.81 -27.07 -5.61
CA ARG A 233 -11.17 -25.91 -4.80
C ARG A 233 -10.14 -24.81 -5.01
N ASP A 234 -10.59 -23.63 -5.38
CA ASP A 234 -9.78 -22.42 -5.40
C ASP A 234 -10.15 -21.56 -4.19
N ILE A 235 -9.14 -21.21 -3.39
CA ILE A 235 -9.27 -20.31 -2.25
C ILE A 235 -8.36 -19.13 -2.54
N GLY A 236 -8.85 -17.93 -2.35
CA GLY A 236 -8.03 -16.74 -2.56
C GLY A 236 -8.21 -15.68 -1.49
N LEU A 237 -7.17 -14.85 -1.39
CA LEU A 237 -7.19 -13.60 -0.64
C LEU A 237 -6.67 -12.52 -1.56
N MET A 238 -7.45 -11.47 -1.77
CA MET A 238 -7.05 -10.32 -2.56
C MET A 238 -6.96 -9.07 -1.70
N LEU A 239 -5.88 -8.33 -1.87
CA LEU A 239 -5.72 -6.96 -1.40
C LEU A 239 -6.02 -6.03 -2.57
N VAL A 240 -7.15 -5.33 -2.50
CA VAL A 240 -7.52 -4.30 -3.47
C VAL A 240 -7.02 -2.96 -2.97
N LYS A 241 -6.32 -2.21 -3.84
CA LYS A 241 -5.74 -0.90 -3.58
C LYS A 241 -6.20 0.10 -4.63
N GLN A 242 -6.46 1.34 -4.24
CA GLN A 242 -6.74 2.43 -5.18
C GLN A 242 -6.44 3.79 -4.53
N THR A 243 -5.89 4.74 -5.29
CA THR A 243 -5.83 6.14 -4.84
C THR A 243 -7.21 6.79 -5.02
N ILE A 244 -7.73 7.40 -3.95
CA ILE A 244 -9.01 8.12 -3.95
C ILE A 244 -8.72 9.62 -4.03
N PRO A 245 -9.35 10.34 -4.97
CA PRO A 245 -9.25 11.80 -5.03
C PRO A 245 -9.73 12.45 -3.73
N LEU A 246 -8.95 13.42 -3.25
CA LEU A 246 -9.30 14.26 -2.12
C LEU A 246 -9.50 15.69 -2.62
N ASP A 247 -10.69 16.23 -2.40
CA ASP A 247 -11.00 17.64 -2.56
C ASP A 247 -10.90 18.33 -1.19
N ALA A 248 -10.89 19.66 -1.21
CA ALA A 248 -11.07 20.46 0.00
C ALA A 248 -12.27 21.40 -0.19
N ALA A 249 -12.89 21.81 0.91
CA ALA A 249 -13.97 22.78 0.90
C ALA A 249 -13.84 23.77 2.05
N GLY A 250 -14.12 25.04 1.77
CA GLY A 250 -14.02 26.11 2.77
C GLY A 250 -12.64 26.17 3.40
N ARG A 251 -12.59 26.28 4.73
CA ARG A 251 -11.34 26.17 5.49
C ARG A 251 -11.03 24.71 5.76
N PHE A 252 -9.77 24.30 5.60
CA PHE A 252 -9.31 22.96 5.92
C PHE A 252 -8.03 22.98 6.75
N TYR A 253 -7.82 21.88 7.47
CA TYR A 253 -6.65 21.62 8.30
C TYR A 253 -6.13 20.22 8.01
N LEU A 254 -4.86 20.13 7.63
CA LEU A 254 -4.08 18.90 7.58
C LEU A 254 -3.22 18.81 8.85
N PRO A 255 -3.50 17.87 9.75
CA PRO A 255 -2.66 17.62 10.92
C PRO A 255 -1.21 17.27 10.57
N ALA A 256 -0.31 17.62 11.49
CA ALA A 256 1.07 17.17 11.45
C ALA A 256 1.12 15.64 11.42
N GLY A 257 2.03 15.09 10.62
CA GLY A 257 2.19 13.65 10.40
C GLY A 257 1.50 13.14 9.14
N LEU A 258 0.52 13.87 8.58
CA LEU A 258 -0.14 13.44 7.33
C LEU A 258 0.74 13.65 6.09
N LEU A 259 1.56 14.69 6.10
CA LEU A 259 2.56 14.91 5.07
C LEU A 259 3.88 14.28 5.51
N LYS A 260 4.33 13.27 4.77
CA LYS A 260 5.64 12.65 5.00
C LYS A 260 6.70 13.43 4.22
N PRO A 261 7.81 13.83 4.85
CA PRO A 261 8.89 14.47 4.12
C PRO A 261 9.58 13.47 3.21
N ARG A 262 10.06 13.98 2.08
CA ARG A 262 11.03 13.29 1.22
C ARG A 262 12.41 13.48 1.80
N THR A 263 13.20 12.41 1.81
CA THR A 263 14.61 12.39 2.25
C THR A 263 15.49 12.11 1.04
N GLY A 264 16.51 12.93 0.80
CA GLY A 264 17.41 12.78 -0.35
C GLY A 264 16.89 13.42 -1.66
N ASP A 265 17.84 13.77 -2.53
CA ASP A 265 17.72 14.43 -3.85
C ASP A 265 17.01 15.79 -3.90
N PHE A 266 17.82 16.85 -3.73
CA PHE A 266 17.45 18.20 -4.19
C PHE A 266 17.44 18.23 -5.72
N LEU A 267 16.30 18.57 -6.30
CA LEU A 267 16.23 19.21 -7.62
C LEU A 267 15.78 20.65 -7.39
N MET A 268 16.71 21.53 -6.99
CA MET A 268 16.43 22.97 -7.11
C MET A 268 16.23 23.29 -8.59
N PRO A 269 15.17 24.01 -8.99
CA PRO A 269 15.04 24.49 -10.36
C PRO A 269 16.26 25.35 -10.72
N GLY A 270 17.09 24.88 -11.66
CA GLY A 270 18.23 25.63 -12.19
C GLY A 270 19.61 25.37 -11.57
N GLN A 271 19.78 24.42 -10.64
CA GLN A 271 21.11 24.01 -10.17
C GLN A 271 21.41 22.55 -10.54
N SER A 272 22.54 22.33 -11.21
CA SER A 272 23.14 21.00 -11.36
C SER A 272 23.42 20.39 -9.98
N PRO A 273 23.36 19.06 -9.83
CA PRO A 273 23.66 18.39 -8.56
C PRO A 273 25.04 18.83 -8.07
N SER A 274 25.08 19.61 -6.99
CA SER A 274 26.31 19.88 -6.27
C SER A 274 26.82 18.56 -5.69
N PRO A 275 28.12 18.26 -5.76
CA PRO A 275 28.72 17.08 -5.12
C PRO A 275 28.45 16.98 -3.60
N GLU A 276 27.95 18.05 -2.96
CA GLU A 276 27.53 18.05 -1.56
C GLU A 276 26.15 17.38 -1.32
N ASN A 277 25.40 17.03 -2.37
CA ASN A 277 24.09 16.37 -2.24
C ASN A 277 24.16 14.88 -1.93
N ASN A 278 25.35 14.29 -1.98
CA ASN A 278 25.56 12.90 -1.61
C ASN A 278 26.26 12.85 -0.28
N ALA A 279 25.49 12.95 0.81
CA ALA A 279 25.55 11.95 1.85
C ALA A 279 24.61 12.28 3.02
N ILE A 280 24.12 11.22 3.65
CA ILE A 280 24.02 11.12 5.10
C ILE A 280 25.46 11.21 5.67
N ASN A 281 26.18 12.29 5.39
CA ASN A 281 27.46 12.61 6.01
C ASN A 281 27.17 13.78 6.94
N ASP A 282 27.69 13.69 8.16
CA ASP A 282 27.56 14.66 9.26
C ASP A 282 26.24 14.66 10.05
N GLN A 283 25.48 13.56 10.05
CA GLN A 283 24.24 13.43 10.83
C GLN A 283 23.18 14.48 10.47
N LYS A 284 23.26 15.13 9.32
CA LYS A 284 22.26 16.10 8.85
C LYS A 284 21.36 15.45 7.80
N VAL A 285 20.06 15.61 7.97
CA VAL A 285 19.03 15.14 7.05
C VAL A 285 18.23 16.33 6.58
N ASN A 286 18.20 16.53 5.26
CA ASN A 286 17.34 17.49 4.61
C ASN A 286 15.99 16.83 4.31
N LEU A 287 14.92 17.53 4.67
CA LEU A 287 13.54 17.09 4.57
C LEU A 287 12.77 18.05 3.68
N VAL A 288 12.09 17.52 2.67
CA VAL A 288 11.22 18.31 1.79
C VAL A 288 9.78 17.85 1.99
N TYR A 289 8.94 18.74 2.49
CA TYR A 289 7.50 18.55 2.53
C TYR A 289 6.92 19.18 1.28
N ASP A 290 6.32 18.36 0.42
CA ASP A 290 5.62 18.79 -0.78
C ASP A 290 4.12 18.76 -0.50
N LEU A 291 3.45 19.91 -0.48
CA LEU A 291 2.03 19.99 -0.17
C LEU A 291 1.18 19.30 -1.25
N ASP A 292 1.70 19.14 -2.47
CA ASP A 292 1.04 18.38 -3.53
C ASP A 292 0.94 16.88 -3.16
N ASP A 293 1.80 16.38 -2.25
CA ASP A 293 1.72 14.99 -1.78
C ASP A 293 0.45 14.72 -0.95
N ALA A 294 -0.22 15.75 -0.44
CA ALA A 294 -1.54 15.60 0.18
C ALA A 294 -2.61 15.13 -0.82
N GLY A 295 -2.36 15.25 -2.13
CA GLY A 295 -3.30 14.85 -3.18
C GLY A 295 -4.61 15.65 -3.17
N ILE A 296 -4.63 16.81 -2.51
CA ILE A 296 -5.76 17.74 -2.54
C ILE A 296 -5.83 18.38 -3.91
N SER A 297 -7.02 18.42 -4.52
CA SER A 297 -7.22 19.09 -5.80
C SER A 297 -6.73 20.54 -5.78
N ARG A 298 -6.06 20.93 -6.87
CA ARG A 298 -5.40 22.23 -7.01
C ARG A 298 -6.46 23.31 -7.16
N ASN A 299 -6.84 23.97 -6.08
CA ASN A 299 -7.64 25.21 -6.01
C ASN A 299 -7.72 25.75 -4.56
N PHE A 300 -6.59 25.83 -3.87
CA PHE A 300 -6.56 26.36 -2.50
C PHE A 300 -5.40 27.33 -2.28
N GLN A 301 -5.57 28.17 -1.26
CA GLN A 301 -4.51 29.01 -0.72
C GLN A 301 -4.12 28.54 0.67
N ILE A 302 -2.81 28.48 0.93
CA ILE A 302 -2.29 28.19 2.27
C ILE A 302 -2.42 29.44 3.12
N ALA A 303 -3.03 29.29 4.29
CA ALA A 303 -3.23 30.36 5.27
C ALA A 303 -2.16 30.33 6.37
N ALA A 304 -1.72 29.13 6.77
CA ALA A 304 -0.65 28.96 7.75
C ALA A 304 0.02 27.58 7.62
N LEU A 305 1.25 27.51 8.12
CA LEU A 305 1.99 26.28 8.35
C LEU A 305 2.29 26.18 9.84
N ASP A 306 2.33 24.97 10.39
CA ASP A 306 2.75 24.75 11.76
C ASP A 306 3.71 23.56 11.82
N ILE A 307 4.98 23.86 12.07
CA ILE A 307 6.02 22.85 12.26
C ILE A 307 5.97 22.42 13.71
N GLN A 308 5.79 21.12 13.96
CA GLN A 308 5.56 20.57 15.29
C GLN A 308 6.54 19.43 15.59
N TYR A 309 7.20 19.45 16.74
CA TYR A 309 7.95 18.30 17.27
C TYR A 309 8.01 18.38 18.80
N ALA A 310 8.30 17.27 19.47
CA ALA A 310 8.42 17.27 20.91
C ALA A 310 9.67 18.05 21.36
N LYS A 311 9.55 18.76 22.47
CA LYS A 311 10.67 19.50 23.07
C LYS A 311 11.81 18.53 23.39
N GLY A 312 13.02 18.82 22.92
CA GLY A 312 14.19 17.96 23.12
C GLY A 312 14.18 16.63 22.35
N GLN A 313 13.28 16.48 21.36
CA GLN A 313 13.24 15.33 20.46
C GLN A 313 14.54 15.19 19.65
N PHE A 314 15.09 16.32 19.23
CA PHE A 314 16.35 16.43 18.50
C PHE A 314 17.42 17.01 19.43
N ASN A 315 18.61 16.41 19.39
CA ASN A 315 19.77 16.87 20.15
C ASN A 315 20.47 18.08 19.53
N LEU A 316 20.20 18.36 18.25
CA LEU A 316 20.60 19.59 17.56
C LEU A 316 19.34 20.34 17.08
N PRO A 317 19.44 21.66 16.82
CA PRO A 317 18.29 22.43 16.38
C PRO A 317 17.76 21.97 15.03
N VAL A 318 16.43 22.06 14.87
CA VAL A 318 15.76 21.96 13.57
C VAL A 318 15.85 23.32 12.89
N GLU A 319 16.17 23.33 11.60
CA GLU A 319 16.27 24.55 10.80
C GLU A 319 15.23 24.52 9.67
N ILE A 320 14.72 25.69 9.28
CA ILE A 320 13.84 25.91 8.14
C ILE A 320 14.55 26.79 7.10
N TYR A 321 14.35 26.51 5.81
CA TYR A 321 14.95 27.32 4.76
C TYR A 321 14.12 28.58 4.48
N ASN A 322 14.73 29.76 4.60
CA ASN A 322 14.17 31.02 4.17
C ASN A 322 14.51 31.25 2.69
N HIS A 323 13.52 31.05 1.81
CA HIS A 323 13.63 31.22 0.36
C HIS A 323 13.84 32.67 -0.08
N ARG A 324 13.44 33.64 0.75
CA ARG A 324 13.63 35.07 0.45
C ARG A 324 15.09 35.48 0.65
N ASP A 325 15.70 35.02 1.74
CA ASP A 325 17.06 35.42 2.13
C ASP A 325 18.12 34.37 1.72
N GLY A 326 17.69 33.22 1.21
CA GLY A 326 18.59 32.16 0.72
C GLY A 326 19.39 31.47 1.83
N ARG A 327 18.86 31.36 3.04
CA ARG A 327 19.58 30.84 4.21
C ARG A 327 18.72 29.97 5.11
N TRP A 328 19.36 29.10 5.87
CA TRP A 328 18.72 28.32 6.93
C TRP A 328 18.53 29.19 8.18
N GLU A 329 17.36 29.06 8.81
CA GLU A 329 17.01 29.74 10.05
C GLU A 329 16.63 28.70 11.11
N GLN A 330 17.15 28.88 12.33
CA GLN A 330 16.86 27.97 13.44
C GLN A 330 15.42 28.14 13.91
N LEU A 331 14.70 27.02 14.04
CA LEU A 331 13.40 26.97 14.69
C LEU A 331 13.55 26.91 16.22
N PRO A 332 12.63 27.53 16.98
CA PRO A 332 12.56 27.32 18.42
C PRO A 332 12.26 25.85 18.73
N ASP A 333 12.76 25.36 19.87
CA ASP A 333 12.50 23.99 20.32
C ASP A 333 10.99 23.76 20.53
N GLY A 334 10.47 22.67 19.98
CA GLY A 334 9.03 22.42 19.88
C GLY A 334 8.38 22.81 18.54
N GLY A 335 9.08 23.60 17.71
CA GLY A 335 8.63 24.04 16.40
C GLY A 335 7.99 25.43 16.38
N LYS A 336 7.45 25.84 15.22
CA LYS A 336 6.98 27.21 14.96
C LYS A 336 5.73 27.21 14.06
N ARG A 337 4.75 28.03 14.45
CA ARG A 337 3.65 28.43 13.57
C ARG A 337 4.06 29.61 12.68
N ILE A 338 3.85 29.45 11.38
CA ILE A 338 4.12 30.43 10.32
C ILE A 338 2.78 30.89 9.76
N GLY A 339 2.40 32.13 10.07
CA GLY A 339 1.16 32.73 9.56
C GLY A 339 1.33 33.31 8.15
N SER A 340 0.22 33.75 7.56
CA SER A 340 0.14 34.26 6.19
C SER A 340 1.18 35.34 5.84
N ALA A 341 1.51 36.23 6.77
CA ALA A 341 2.49 37.30 6.57
C ALA A 341 3.93 36.80 6.36
N GLU A 342 4.26 35.60 6.87
CA GLU A 342 5.59 35.00 6.78
C GLU A 342 5.67 33.87 5.75
N LEU A 343 4.53 33.36 5.25
CA LEU A 343 4.49 32.19 4.35
C LEU A 343 5.41 32.31 3.15
N SER A 344 5.43 33.47 2.48
CA SER A 344 6.27 33.70 1.29
C SER A 344 7.78 33.59 1.56
N ARG A 345 8.20 33.63 2.83
CA ARG A 345 9.60 33.41 3.22
C ARG A 345 9.97 31.93 3.25
N TYR A 346 9.02 31.05 3.56
CA TYR A 346 9.30 29.64 3.88
C TYR A 346 8.58 28.63 2.99
N LEU A 347 7.61 29.07 2.19
CA LEU A 347 6.87 28.25 1.23
C LEU A 347 7.23 28.67 -0.19
N SER A 348 7.78 27.76 -0.98
CA SER A 348 8.12 27.98 -2.39
C SER A 348 7.67 26.80 -3.23
N HIS A 349 6.92 27.04 -4.32
CA HIS A 349 6.39 25.97 -5.19
C HIS A 349 5.67 24.85 -4.41
N ASN A 350 4.85 25.21 -3.41
CA ASN A 350 4.18 24.27 -2.51
C ASN A 350 5.13 23.39 -1.67
N GLN A 351 6.38 23.80 -1.50
CA GLN A 351 7.37 23.05 -0.72
C GLN A 351 7.85 23.83 0.49
N VAL A 352 8.04 23.09 1.58
CA VAL A 352 8.67 23.55 2.83
C VAL A 352 9.90 22.70 3.08
N TRP A 353 11.05 23.35 3.27
CA TRP A 353 12.31 22.65 3.47
C TRP A 353 12.75 22.77 4.92
N LEU A 354 12.95 21.62 5.55
CA LEU A 354 13.50 21.50 6.89
C LEU A 354 14.84 20.78 6.83
N LYS A 355 15.67 21.05 7.82
CA LYS A 355 16.94 20.36 8.03
C LYS A 355 17.01 19.98 9.50
N THR A 356 17.19 18.69 9.74
CA THR A 356 17.39 18.14 11.09
C THR A 356 18.82 17.65 11.19
N SER A 357 19.49 17.94 12.30
CA SER A 357 20.82 17.40 12.58
C SER A 357 20.76 16.49 13.81
N GLY A 358 21.59 15.44 13.83
CA GLY A 358 21.78 14.55 14.96
C GLY A 358 20.80 13.38 15.08
N GLU A 359 20.88 12.64 16.19
CA GLU A 359 20.06 11.46 16.46
C GLU A 359 18.71 11.87 17.09
N SER A 360 17.60 11.38 16.52
CA SER A 360 16.28 11.47 17.14
C SER A 360 16.22 10.58 18.38
N ARG A 361 15.94 11.15 19.55
CA ARG A 361 15.75 10.38 20.80
C ARG A 361 14.35 9.76 20.83
N GLY A 362 14.16 8.68 20.08
CA GLY A 362 12.89 7.94 20.00
C GLY A 362 13.00 6.71 19.10
N PRO A 363 12.03 5.79 19.11
CA PRO A 363 12.06 4.62 18.25
C PRO A 363 11.95 5.06 16.78
N TYR A 364 13.09 5.12 16.09
CA TYR A 364 13.27 5.44 14.66
C TYR A 364 12.85 6.88 14.27
N PRO A 365 13.40 7.49 13.20
CA PRO A 365 13.39 8.95 13.08
C PRO A 365 11.97 9.47 12.94
N ALA A 366 11.48 10.04 14.03
CA ALA A 366 10.31 10.89 14.05
C ALA A 366 10.75 12.21 13.42
N TRP A 367 10.40 12.42 12.15
CA TRP A 367 10.61 13.72 11.51
C TRP A 367 9.74 14.79 12.16
N PRO A 368 10.11 16.08 12.09
CA PRO A 368 9.20 17.16 12.43
C PRO A 368 7.85 16.96 11.70
N GLY A 369 6.74 17.17 12.38
CA GLY A 369 5.43 17.20 11.74
C GLY A 369 5.23 18.52 11.02
N LEU A 370 4.61 18.50 9.84
CA LEU A 370 4.09 19.70 9.18
C LEU A 370 2.56 19.64 9.18
N ALA A 371 1.93 20.55 9.92
CA ALA A 371 0.51 20.81 9.80
C ALA A 371 0.26 22.00 8.88
N VAL A 372 -0.88 21.98 8.18
CA VAL A 372 -1.20 22.94 7.12
C VAL A 372 -2.63 23.42 7.27
N GLU A 373 -2.83 24.74 7.28
CA GLU A 373 -4.14 25.36 7.16
C GLU A 373 -4.28 25.99 5.80
N GLY A 374 -5.42 25.75 5.14
CA GLY A 374 -5.74 26.35 3.86
C GLY A 374 -7.20 26.73 3.73
N VAL A 375 -7.49 27.48 2.67
CA VAL A 375 -8.84 27.84 2.28
C VAL A 375 -9.03 27.61 0.78
N VAL A 376 -10.17 27.05 0.43
CA VAL A 376 -10.66 26.97 -0.96
C VAL A 376 -11.53 28.20 -1.20
N SER A 377 -11.17 28.97 -2.22
CA SER A 377 -11.82 30.22 -2.62
C SER A 377 -12.94 30.01 -3.63
#